data_AF-A0A8H6N5D5-F1
#
_entry.id   AF-A0A8H6N5D5-F1
#
_cell.length_a   1.000
_cell.length_b   1.000
_cell.length_c   1.000
_cell.angle_alpha   90.00
_cell.angle_beta   90.00
_cell.angle_gamma   90.00
#
_symmetry.space_group_name_H-M   'P 1'
#
loop_
_entity.id
_entity.type
_entity.pdbx_description
1 polymer ?
#
loop_
_entity_poly.entity_id
_entity_poly.type
_entity_poly.pdbx_seq_one_letter_code
_entity_poly.pdbx_strand_id
1 'polypeptide(L)'
;MHGIPRNTALAARKQLSAASFVCRSCRQQRQQRRPYSSSISPPPPAPPSAAFAALPSRRLISVAGPDAAKFLQGVITANIASKEARARETGFYAAFLNATGRVLHDVFIYPNTAGLGGGAAAEQQQAGTRFLIEVDTNEAERLARHIKRYKLRAKFDVRLLAVDEATVWQAWDDSGKPLTTDAATLSSMTQDPRTPGLGYRLVGAAGAPPHLDLEATTEDSYTVRRYLQGVAEGQDEIIREHALPQETNMDFMNGIDYHKGCYVGQELTIRTKHRGVVRKRILPCMIYDVDRAAPQTLAYRPEEDSNHGPEGLPAETVPRETSIGRSGKRGRSAGKWLKGIGNVGLGLCRLEIMTDVVLPGETAASTYDPANEFLLQWGEGEDHKNNAVKVKAFVPEWLRNGLNEVPGQ
;
A
#
# COMPACT_ATOMS: atom_id res chain seq x y z
N MET A 1 87.68 -7.83 13.94
CA MET A 1 87.69 -6.38 14.15
C MET A 1 86.93 -5.73 12.99
N HIS A 2 85.89 -4.94 13.32
CA HIS A 2 85.13 -3.90 12.59
C HIS A 2 84.94 -4.00 11.05
N GLY A 3 83.76 -3.79 10.45
CA GLY A 3 82.49 -3.20 10.88
C GLY A 3 81.62 -2.94 9.62
N ILE A 4 80.30 -2.83 9.81
CA ILE A 4 79.23 -2.72 8.79
C ILE A 4 79.27 -1.35 8.05
N PRO A 5 78.73 -1.23 6.82
CA PRO A 5 77.50 -0.44 6.69
C PRO A 5 76.42 -1.06 5.79
N ARG A 6 75.16 -0.82 6.17
CA ARG A 6 73.91 -1.27 5.53
C ARG A 6 73.28 -0.13 4.71
N ASN A 7 72.74 -0.54 3.55
CA ASN A 7 71.51 -0.12 2.87
C ASN A 7 71.24 1.35 2.52
N THR A 8 70.97 1.56 1.24
CA THR A 8 69.81 2.24 0.59
C THR A 8 70.17 2.39 -0.89
N ALA A 9 69.30 2.45 -1.90
CA ALA A 9 67.90 2.16 -2.16
C ALA A 9 67.76 2.36 -3.71
N LEU A 10 66.67 1.85 -4.29
CA LEU A 10 66.17 2.17 -5.64
C LEU A 10 67.00 1.71 -6.86
N ALA A 11 66.56 0.63 -7.49
CA ALA A 11 66.11 0.63 -8.91
C ALA A 11 65.82 -0.80 -9.40
N ALA A 12 64.56 -1.21 -9.38
CA ALA A 12 64.07 -2.25 -10.28
C ALA A 12 62.55 -2.11 -10.44
N ARG A 13 62.17 -1.21 -11.34
CA ARG A 13 60.80 -0.98 -11.78
C ARG A 13 60.57 -1.83 -13.04
N LYS A 14 59.37 -2.43 -13.10
CA LYS A 14 58.69 -3.01 -14.27
C LYS A 14 59.06 -4.44 -14.68
N GLN A 15 58.21 -5.39 -14.28
CA GLN A 15 57.40 -6.18 -15.20
C GLN A 15 56.40 -7.05 -14.42
N LEU A 16 55.16 -6.58 -14.27
CA LEU A 16 54.01 -7.43 -13.92
C LEU A 16 52.77 -6.90 -14.64
N SER A 17 52.30 -7.70 -15.61
CA SER A 17 50.91 -7.93 -16.01
C SER A 17 49.91 -6.79 -15.77
N ALA A 18 49.43 -6.18 -16.87
CA ALA A 18 48.28 -5.29 -16.90
C ALA A 18 46.97 -6.04 -16.56
N ALA A 19 46.75 -6.30 -15.27
CA ALA A 19 45.43 -6.61 -14.76
C ALA A 19 44.66 -5.30 -14.64
N SER A 20 43.60 -5.12 -15.44
CA SER A 20 42.69 -3.99 -15.33
C SER A 20 41.97 -4.06 -13.96
N PHE A 21 42.49 -3.32 -12.98
CA PHE A 21 41.84 -3.19 -11.68
C PHE A 21 40.59 -2.32 -11.83
N VAL A 22 39.45 -2.95 -12.08
CA VAL A 22 38.14 -2.34 -11.89
C VAL A 22 37.86 -2.32 -10.39
N CYS A 23 37.75 -1.13 -9.80
CA CYS A 23 37.37 -0.95 -8.38
C CYS A 23 36.09 -1.75 -8.06
N ARG A 24 36.00 -2.32 -6.85
CA ARG A 24 34.82 -3.08 -6.38
C ARG A 24 33.51 -2.29 -6.56
N SER A 25 33.50 -0.98 -6.34
CA SER A 25 32.32 -0.13 -6.60
C SER A 25 31.96 -0.04 -8.08
N CYS A 26 32.95 0.07 -8.98
CA CYS A 26 32.69 0.09 -10.42
C CYS A 26 32.19 -1.27 -10.94
N ARG A 27 32.63 -2.37 -10.32
CA ARG A 27 32.16 -3.72 -10.63
C ARG A 27 30.73 -3.97 -10.13
N GLN A 28 30.35 -3.39 -8.99
CA GLN A 28 28.96 -3.37 -8.50
C GLN A 28 28.05 -2.51 -9.39
N GLN A 29 28.50 -1.34 -9.84
CA GLN A 29 27.72 -0.50 -10.77
C GLN A 29 27.53 -1.15 -12.15
N ARG A 30 28.52 -1.90 -12.66
CA ARG A 30 28.38 -2.64 -13.92
C ARG A 30 27.43 -3.84 -13.83
N GLN A 31 27.29 -4.47 -12.66
CA GLN A 31 26.27 -5.51 -12.45
C GLN A 31 24.84 -4.95 -12.36
N GLN A 32 24.69 -3.65 -12.11
CA GLN A 32 23.39 -2.96 -12.16
C GLN A 32 23.01 -2.45 -13.55
N ARG A 33 23.94 -2.43 -14.51
CA ARG A 33 23.61 -2.15 -15.91
C ARG A 33 23.21 -3.44 -16.61
N ARG A 34 21.99 -3.91 -16.30
CA ARG A 34 21.27 -4.77 -17.26
C ARG A 34 21.13 -3.95 -18.56
N PRO A 35 21.40 -4.53 -19.74
CA PRO A 35 20.96 -3.90 -20.98
C PRO A 35 19.45 -3.69 -20.87
N TYR A 36 19.00 -2.44 -21.04
CA TYR A 36 17.59 -2.09 -21.13
C TYR A 36 17.02 -2.82 -22.36
N SER A 37 16.42 -3.98 -22.14
CA SER A 37 15.37 -4.45 -23.04
C SER A 37 14.16 -3.60 -22.71
N SER A 38 13.83 -2.65 -23.59
CA SER A 38 12.62 -1.84 -23.55
C SER A 38 11.40 -2.68 -23.91
N SER A 39 11.16 -3.78 -23.20
CA SER A 39 9.84 -4.40 -23.19
C SER A 39 9.06 -3.68 -22.11
N ILE A 40 8.53 -2.50 -22.43
CA ILE A 40 7.44 -1.93 -21.62
C ILE A 40 6.32 -2.96 -21.74
N SER A 41 5.98 -3.64 -20.66
CA SER A 41 4.83 -4.55 -20.64
C SER A 41 3.59 -3.74 -21.04
N PRO A 42 2.70 -4.29 -21.88
CA PRO A 42 1.47 -3.59 -22.20
C PRO A 42 0.69 -3.33 -20.90
N PRO A 43 0.01 -2.17 -20.80
CA PRO A 43 -0.80 -1.83 -19.64
C PRO A 43 -1.87 -2.89 -19.47
N PRO A 44 -2.29 -3.19 -18.22
CA PRO A 44 -3.40 -4.10 -18.01
C PRO A 44 -4.66 -3.56 -18.70
N PRO A 45 -5.58 -4.45 -19.10
CA PRO A 45 -6.87 -4.02 -19.61
C PRO A 45 -7.66 -3.27 -18.54
N ALA A 46 -8.64 -2.47 -18.98
CA ALA A 46 -9.57 -1.84 -18.06
C ALA A 46 -10.24 -2.91 -17.16
N PRO A 47 -10.38 -2.65 -15.85
CA PRO A 47 -10.95 -3.63 -14.94
C PRO A 47 -12.40 -3.93 -15.35
N PRO A 48 -12.79 -5.21 -15.46
CA PRO A 48 -14.17 -5.58 -15.73
C PRO A 48 -15.09 -5.13 -14.57
N SER A 49 -16.37 -4.93 -14.87
CA SER A 49 -17.37 -4.55 -13.88
C SER A 49 -17.68 -5.65 -12.86
N ALA A 50 -17.43 -6.92 -13.22
CA ALA A 50 -17.60 -8.06 -12.32
C ALA A 50 -16.50 -9.10 -12.60
N ALA A 51 -15.70 -9.43 -11.59
CA ALA A 51 -14.60 -10.40 -11.69
C ALA A 51 -14.04 -10.78 -10.31
N PHE A 52 -13.10 -11.71 -10.30
CA PHE A 52 -12.26 -11.98 -9.14
C PHE A 52 -10.78 -12.12 -9.51
N ALA A 53 -9.88 -11.74 -8.62
CA ALA A 53 -8.44 -11.81 -8.81
C ALA A 53 -7.76 -12.45 -7.59
N ALA A 54 -6.82 -13.36 -7.82
CA ALA A 54 -5.89 -13.80 -6.79
C ALA A 54 -4.88 -12.69 -6.49
N LEU A 55 -4.48 -12.56 -5.22
CA LEU A 55 -3.61 -11.48 -4.73
C LEU A 55 -2.26 -12.03 -4.25
N PRO A 56 -1.34 -12.40 -5.16
CA PRO A 56 -0.02 -12.92 -4.80
C PRO A 56 0.85 -11.89 -4.07
N SER A 57 0.52 -10.60 -4.15
CA SER A 57 1.15 -9.56 -3.33
C SER A 57 0.81 -9.66 -1.84
N ARG A 58 -0.11 -10.55 -1.43
CA ARG A 58 -0.58 -10.69 -0.05
C ARG A 58 -0.24 -12.07 0.53
N ARG A 59 0.12 -12.09 1.82
CA ARG A 59 0.50 -13.30 2.56
C ARG A 59 -0.18 -13.35 3.91
N LEU A 60 -0.35 -14.56 4.43
CA LEU A 60 -1.08 -14.82 5.67
C LEU A 60 -0.14 -15.27 6.79
N ILE A 61 -0.31 -14.68 7.96
CA ILE A 61 0.35 -15.08 9.21
C ILE A 61 -0.71 -15.61 10.16
N SER A 62 -0.56 -16.85 10.59
CA SER A 62 -1.36 -17.45 11.66
C SER A 62 -0.86 -16.97 13.03
N VAL A 63 -1.79 -16.48 13.84
CA VAL A 63 -1.61 -16.15 15.26
C VAL A 63 -2.66 -16.93 16.05
N ALA A 64 -2.24 -17.94 16.81
CA ALA A 64 -3.15 -18.92 17.40
C ALA A 64 -2.79 -19.26 18.86
N GLY A 65 -3.71 -19.03 19.78
CA GLY A 65 -3.62 -19.42 21.18
C GLY A 65 -4.44 -18.51 22.10
N PRO A 66 -4.59 -18.89 23.38
CA PRO A 66 -5.50 -18.21 24.31
C PRO A 66 -5.21 -16.71 24.53
N ASP A 67 -3.95 -16.27 24.39
CA ASP A 67 -3.60 -14.85 24.57
C ASP A 67 -3.59 -14.04 23.25
N ALA A 68 -3.90 -14.65 22.10
CA ALA A 68 -3.81 -14.01 20.79
C ALA A 68 -4.69 -12.77 20.67
N ALA A 69 -5.97 -12.87 21.03
CA ALA A 69 -6.91 -11.76 20.95
C ALA A 69 -6.49 -10.58 21.84
N LYS A 70 -6.05 -10.87 23.08
CA LYS A 70 -5.57 -9.86 24.03
C LYS A 70 -4.31 -9.16 23.51
N PHE A 71 -3.38 -9.92 22.94
CA PHE A 71 -2.18 -9.34 22.32
C PHE A 71 -2.55 -8.43 21.16
N LEU A 72 -3.35 -8.93 20.19
CA LEU A 72 -3.77 -8.16 19.02
C LEU A 72 -4.50 -6.88 19.40
N GLN A 73 -5.40 -6.95 20.39
CA GLN A 73 -6.13 -5.78 20.89
C GLN A 73 -5.20 -4.65 21.32
N GLY A 74 -4.00 -4.95 21.85
CA GLY A 74 -3.03 -3.95 22.29
C GLY A 74 -2.07 -3.44 21.21
N VAL A 75 -2.06 -4.00 19.99
CA VAL A 75 -1.06 -3.66 18.96
C VAL A 75 -1.63 -3.24 17.61
N ILE A 76 -2.94 -3.40 17.40
CA ILE A 76 -3.62 -3.00 16.17
C ILE A 76 -4.52 -1.78 16.39
N THR A 77 -4.80 -1.01 15.34
CA THR A 77 -5.65 0.19 15.38
C THR A 77 -7.15 -0.08 15.46
N ALA A 78 -7.62 -1.23 14.94
CA ALA A 78 -9.03 -1.63 14.98
C ALA A 78 -9.34 -2.48 16.21
N ASN A 79 -10.62 -2.68 16.52
CA ASN A 79 -11.05 -3.50 17.65
C ASN A 79 -11.18 -4.97 17.26
N ILE A 80 -10.67 -5.85 18.12
CA ILE A 80 -10.75 -7.31 17.93
C ILE A 80 -12.19 -7.82 18.04
N ALA A 81 -13.02 -7.13 18.82
CA ALA A 81 -14.45 -7.38 18.95
C ALA A 81 -15.27 -6.54 17.96
N SER A 82 -16.50 -6.97 17.68
CA SER A 82 -17.47 -6.17 16.94
C SER A 82 -17.94 -4.97 17.77
N LYS A 83 -18.70 -4.05 17.16
CA LYS A 83 -19.27 -2.88 17.84
C LYS A 83 -20.21 -3.27 18.99
N GLU A 84 -20.84 -4.44 18.89
CA GLU A 84 -21.73 -5.05 19.90
C GLU A 84 -20.95 -5.82 20.97
N ALA A 85 -19.62 -5.65 21.04
CA ALA A 85 -18.70 -6.35 21.94
C ALA A 85 -18.75 -7.88 21.80
N ARG A 86 -19.06 -8.40 20.60
CA ARG A 86 -19.07 -9.83 20.27
C ARG A 86 -17.79 -10.23 19.53
N ALA A 87 -17.49 -11.52 19.50
CA ALA A 87 -16.44 -12.04 18.62
C ALA A 87 -16.81 -11.73 17.16
N ARG A 88 -15.84 -11.23 16.38
CA ARG A 88 -16.06 -11.01 14.95
C ARG A 88 -16.11 -12.36 14.23
N GLU A 89 -16.98 -12.45 13.23
CA GLU A 89 -17.14 -13.64 12.38
C GLU A 89 -16.47 -13.45 11.02
N THR A 90 -16.33 -12.20 10.58
CA THR A 90 -15.70 -11.82 9.31
C THR A 90 -14.43 -11.01 9.55
N GLY A 91 -13.62 -10.89 8.50
CA GLY A 91 -12.38 -10.14 8.53
C GLY A 91 -12.60 -8.64 8.69
N PHE A 92 -11.52 -7.94 9.03
CA PHE A 92 -11.55 -6.49 9.18
C PHE A 92 -10.21 -5.84 8.89
N TYR A 93 -10.26 -4.58 8.44
CA TYR A 93 -9.09 -3.79 8.13
C TYR A 93 -8.52 -3.15 9.41
N ALA A 94 -7.19 -3.13 9.52
CA ALA A 94 -6.48 -2.54 10.63
C ALA A 94 -5.06 -2.16 10.20
N ALA A 95 -4.29 -1.58 11.12
CA ALA A 95 -2.87 -1.36 10.96
C ALA A 95 -2.09 -1.69 12.23
N PHE A 96 -0.84 -2.10 12.05
CA PHE A 96 0.18 -2.06 13.09
C PHE A 96 0.89 -0.71 13.03
N LEU A 97 1.05 -0.03 14.18
CA LEU A 97 1.78 1.23 14.27
C LEU A 97 3.08 1.05 15.04
N ASN A 98 4.03 1.96 14.83
CA ASN A 98 5.15 2.12 15.73
C ASN A 98 4.74 2.96 16.95
N ALA A 99 5.64 3.07 17.93
CA ALA A 99 5.38 3.83 19.17
C ALA A 99 5.11 5.33 18.93
N THR A 100 5.55 5.89 17.79
CA THR A 100 5.29 7.30 17.43
C THR A 100 3.99 7.50 16.64
N GLY A 101 3.21 6.43 16.42
CA GLY A 101 1.92 6.49 15.71
C GLY A 101 2.04 6.53 14.18
N ARG A 102 3.13 6.00 13.62
CA ARG A 102 3.32 5.83 12.16
C ARG A 102 2.99 4.41 11.74
N VAL A 103 2.42 4.25 10.55
CA VAL A 103 2.03 2.95 10.02
C VAL A 103 3.27 2.08 9.79
N LEU A 104 3.25 0.87 10.34
CA LEU A 104 4.21 -0.18 10.03
C LEU A 104 3.69 -1.06 8.90
N HIS A 105 2.43 -1.50 9.00
CA HIS A 105 1.78 -2.40 8.07
C HIS A 105 0.27 -2.14 8.08
N ASP A 106 -0.33 -2.01 6.91
CA ASP A 106 -1.77 -2.23 6.72
C ASP A 106 -2.05 -3.73 6.71
N VAL A 107 -3.15 -4.15 7.34
CA VAL A 107 -3.50 -5.56 7.44
C VAL A 107 -5.00 -5.79 7.34
N PHE A 108 -5.38 -6.95 6.83
CA PHE A 108 -6.67 -7.55 7.14
C PHE A 108 -6.48 -8.64 8.20
N ILE A 109 -7.43 -8.75 9.14
CA ILE A 109 -7.40 -9.78 10.17
C ILE A 109 -8.68 -10.59 10.08
N TYR A 110 -8.54 -11.91 9.91
CA TYR A 110 -9.65 -12.86 9.80
C TYR A 110 -9.73 -13.71 11.07
N PRO A 111 -10.82 -13.61 11.85
CA PRO A 111 -11.05 -14.48 13.00
C PRO A 111 -11.49 -15.89 12.56
N ASN A 112 -11.21 -16.89 13.39
CA ASN A 112 -11.87 -18.21 13.36
C ASN A 112 -11.83 -18.94 12.00
N THR A 113 -10.73 -18.84 11.26
CA THR A 113 -10.55 -19.57 10.00
C THR A 113 -10.26 -21.05 10.29
N ALA A 114 -11.32 -21.86 10.35
CA ALA A 114 -11.23 -23.30 10.54
C ALA A 114 -10.34 -23.92 9.43
N GLY A 115 -9.47 -24.86 9.79
CA GLY A 115 -8.58 -25.57 8.87
C GLY A 115 -7.30 -24.82 8.46
N LEU A 116 -7.37 -23.55 8.04
CA LEU A 116 -6.21 -22.85 7.48
C LEU A 116 -5.29 -22.20 8.51
N GLY A 117 -3.99 -22.50 8.43
CA GLY A 117 -2.99 -21.93 9.35
C GLY A 117 -2.77 -22.73 10.63
N GLY A 118 -3.16 -24.00 10.68
CA GLY A 118 -3.22 -24.82 11.90
C GLY A 118 -2.52 -26.15 11.73
N GLY A 119 -1.85 -26.64 12.78
CA GLY A 119 -1.44 -28.04 12.81
C GLY A 119 -2.64 -28.98 12.92
N ALA A 120 -2.41 -30.29 12.78
CA ALA A 120 -3.43 -31.36 12.80
C ALA A 120 -4.38 -31.39 14.03
N ALA A 121 -4.15 -30.55 15.05
CA ALA A 121 -5.00 -30.38 16.22
C ALA A 121 -6.02 -29.21 16.10
N ALA A 122 -6.23 -28.66 14.91
CA ALA A 122 -7.01 -27.44 14.67
C ALA A 122 -8.55 -27.60 14.75
N GLU A 123 -9.07 -28.82 14.83
CA GLU A 123 -10.52 -29.08 14.77
C GLU A 123 -11.27 -28.82 16.09
N GLN A 124 -10.57 -28.56 17.21
CA GLN A 124 -11.18 -28.47 18.55
C GLN A 124 -10.88 -27.18 19.33
N GLN A 125 -10.45 -26.10 18.65
CA GLN A 125 -10.07 -24.85 19.33
C GLN A 125 -11.22 -23.83 19.45
N GLN A 126 -11.32 -23.21 20.62
CA GLN A 126 -12.38 -22.26 20.99
C GLN A 126 -12.38 -21.00 20.11
N ALA A 127 -13.55 -20.51 19.75
CA ALA A 127 -13.70 -19.26 18.99
C ALA A 127 -12.97 -18.09 19.68
N GLY A 128 -12.36 -17.22 18.88
CA GLY A 128 -11.61 -16.04 19.36
C GLY A 128 -10.15 -16.32 19.76
N THR A 129 -9.66 -17.55 19.56
CA THR A 129 -8.27 -17.91 19.88
C THR A 129 -7.35 -17.92 18.67
N ARG A 130 -7.88 -17.74 17.45
CA ARG A 130 -7.11 -17.89 16.20
C ARG A 130 -7.45 -16.81 15.20
N PHE A 131 -6.40 -16.25 14.60
CA PHE A 131 -6.49 -15.19 13.61
C PHE A 131 -5.52 -15.47 12.46
N LEU A 132 -5.95 -15.20 11.23
CA LEU A 132 -5.05 -14.99 10.10
C LEU A 132 -4.87 -13.49 9.88
N ILE A 133 -3.63 -13.06 9.74
CA ILE A 133 -3.27 -11.68 9.44
C ILE A 133 -2.76 -11.65 8.00
N GLU A 134 -3.52 -11.02 7.12
CA GLU A 134 -3.10 -10.70 5.77
C GLU A 134 -2.25 -9.43 5.78
N VAL A 135 -1.11 -9.49 5.10
CA VAL A 135 -0.15 -8.40 4.97
C VAL A 135 0.54 -8.48 3.60
N ASP A 136 1.13 -7.37 3.17
CA ASP A 136 2.04 -7.31 2.02
C ASP A 136 3.11 -8.43 2.10
N THR A 137 3.29 -9.14 0.99
CA THR A 137 4.19 -10.29 0.86
C THR A 137 5.63 -9.94 1.21
N ASN A 138 6.08 -8.73 0.87
CA ASN A 138 7.44 -8.26 1.13
C ASN A 138 7.67 -7.93 2.61
N GLU A 139 6.58 -7.74 3.37
CA GLU A 139 6.63 -7.38 4.78
C GLU A 139 6.21 -8.52 5.71
N ALA A 140 5.69 -9.63 5.17
CA ALA A 140 5.13 -10.74 5.93
C ALA A 140 6.12 -11.34 6.94
N GLU A 141 7.38 -11.58 6.53
CA GLU A 141 8.40 -12.06 7.47
C GLU A 141 8.75 -11.04 8.54
N ARG A 142 8.81 -9.75 8.16
CA ARG A 142 9.15 -8.67 9.09
C ARG A 142 8.06 -8.55 10.16
N LEU A 143 6.79 -8.57 9.77
CA LEU A 143 5.65 -8.54 10.69
C LEU A 143 5.62 -9.80 11.57
N ALA A 144 5.84 -10.99 11.00
CA ALA A 144 5.88 -12.23 11.79
C ALA A 144 7.00 -12.19 12.86
N ARG A 145 8.19 -11.69 12.52
CA ARG A 145 9.29 -11.47 13.49
C ARG A 145 8.94 -10.40 14.53
N HIS A 146 8.27 -9.32 14.12
CA HIS A 146 7.80 -8.28 15.02
C HIS A 146 6.83 -8.86 16.07
N ILE A 147 5.78 -9.57 15.63
CA ILE A 147 4.82 -10.22 16.54
C ILE A 147 5.53 -11.20 17.48
N LYS A 148 6.45 -12.05 16.97
CA LYS A 148 7.23 -12.98 17.81
C LYS A 148 8.07 -12.27 18.87
N ARG A 149 8.68 -11.14 18.53
CA ARG A 149 9.48 -10.34 19.48
C ARG A 149 8.62 -9.77 20.61
N TYR A 150 7.42 -9.27 20.29
CA TYR A 150 6.53 -8.62 21.26
C TYR A 150 5.55 -9.58 21.95
N LYS A 151 5.46 -10.85 21.51
CA LYS A 151 4.69 -11.92 22.17
C LYS A 151 5.10 -12.08 23.65
N LEU A 152 6.38 -11.91 23.99
CA LEU A 152 6.90 -12.11 25.35
C LEU A 152 6.40 -13.43 25.97
N ARG A 153 5.67 -13.37 27.09
CA ARG A 153 5.11 -14.53 27.81
C ARG A 153 3.70 -14.91 27.34
N ALA A 154 3.11 -14.19 26.39
CA ALA A 154 1.77 -14.46 25.89
C ALA A 154 1.73 -15.85 25.22
N LYS A 155 0.71 -16.63 25.54
CA LYS A 155 0.49 -17.99 25.09
C LYS A 155 -0.25 -18.00 23.75
N PHE A 156 0.48 -17.85 22.65
CA PHE A 156 -0.01 -18.06 21.29
C PHE A 156 1.13 -18.33 20.31
N ASP A 157 0.95 -19.14 19.29
CA ASP A 157 1.95 -19.39 18.26
C ASP A 157 1.82 -18.43 17.09
N VAL A 158 2.94 -18.20 16.39
CA VAL A 158 3.02 -17.32 15.23
C VAL A 158 3.69 -18.08 14.09
N ARG A 159 2.97 -18.24 12.98
CA ARG A 159 3.46 -18.95 11.80
C ARG A 159 3.11 -18.20 10.53
N LEU A 160 4.13 -17.90 9.72
CA LEU A 160 3.93 -17.47 8.35
C LEU A 160 3.50 -18.69 7.53
N LEU A 161 2.34 -18.64 6.87
CA LEU A 161 1.86 -19.73 6.03
C LEU A 161 2.72 -19.85 4.77
N ALA A 162 2.87 -21.06 4.23
CA ALA A 162 3.53 -21.24 2.94
C ALA A 162 2.70 -20.63 1.81
N VAL A 163 3.33 -20.31 0.66
CA VAL A 163 2.66 -19.65 -0.48
C VAL A 163 1.56 -20.55 -1.08
N ASP A 164 1.75 -21.86 -0.99
CA ASP A 164 0.89 -22.92 -1.46
C ASP A 164 -0.04 -23.50 -0.38
N GLU A 165 -0.16 -22.84 0.78
CA GLU A 165 -1.09 -23.28 1.83
C GLU A 165 -2.44 -22.55 1.73
N ALA A 166 -2.42 -21.26 1.40
CA ALA A 166 -3.60 -20.42 1.34
C ALA A 166 -3.43 -19.32 0.29
N THR A 167 -4.55 -18.89 -0.29
CA THR A 167 -4.58 -17.77 -1.23
C THR A 167 -5.60 -16.75 -0.76
N VAL A 168 -5.31 -15.48 -1.07
CA VAL A 168 -6.20 -14.34 -0.84
C VAL A 168 -6.73 -13.93 -2.20
N TRP A 169 -8.03 -13.68 -2.29
CA TRP A 169 -8.66 -13.15 -3.50
C TRP A 169 -9.44 -11.88 -3.20
N GLN A 170 -9.57 -11.03 -4.21
CA GLN A 170 -10.62 -10.03 -4.26
C GLN A 170 -11.67 -10.47 -5.28
N ALA A 171 -12.95 -10.34 -4.94
CA ALA A 171 -14.07 -10.48 -5.87
C ALA A 171 -14.94 -9.21 -5.86
N TRP A 172 -15.49 -8.80 -7.00
CA TRP A 172 -16.39 -7.65 -7.10
C TRP A 172 -17.45 -7.86 -8.19
N ASP A 173 -18.57 -7.17 -8.05
CA ASP A 173 -19.65 -7.08 -9.03
C ASP A 173 -20.35 -5.71 -8.87
N ASP A 174 -20.18 -4.84 -9.87
CA ASP A 174 -20.74 -3.48 -9.89
C ASP A 174 -22.27 -3.46 -10.10
N SER A 175 -22.89 -4.59 -10.45
CA SER A 175 -24.35 -4.70 -10.54
C SER A 175 -25.04 -4.69 -9.16
N GLY A 176 -24.26 -4.83 -8.08
CA GLY A 176 -24.77 -4.85 -6.70
C GLY A 176 -25.40 -6.19 -6.28
N LYS A 177 -25.30 -7.23 -7.12
CA LYS A 177 -25.70 -8.59 -6.74
C LYS A 177 -24.81 -9.08 -5.59
N PRO A 178 -25.40 -9.66 -4.52
CA PRO A 178 -24.61 -10.32 -3.50
C PRO A 178 -23.77 -11.43 -4.12
N LEU A 179 -22.51 -11.54 -3.68
CA LEU A 179 -21.63 -12.60 -4.13
C LEU A 179 -22.19 -13.95 -3.67
N THR A 180 -22.43 -14.86 -4.61
CA THR A 180 -22.82 -16.25 -4.31
C THR A 180 -21.61 -17.15 -4.50
N THR A 181 -21.34 -17.97 -3.48
CA THR A 181 -20.24 -18.93 -3.47
C THR A 181 -20.67 -20.16 -2.70
N ASP A 182 -20.13 -21.32 -3.06
CA ASP A 182 -20.19 -22.46 -2.16
C ASP A 182 -19.31 -22.14 -0.94
N ALA A 183 -19.94 -21.93 0.23
CA ALA A 183 -19.25 -21.57 1.46
C ALA A 183 -18.25 -22.65 1.90
N ALA A 184 -18.40 -23.89 1.41
CA ALA A 184 -17.54 -25.00 1.78
C ALA A 184 -16.07 -24.83 1.35
N THR A 185 -15.79 -24.02 0.32
CA THR A 185 -14.42 -23.85 -0.20
C THR A 185 -13.64 -22.71 0.45
N LEU A 186 -14.32 -21.81 1.18
CA LEU A 186 -13.71 -20.60 1.75
C LEU A 186 -13.56 -20.73 3.26
N SER A 187 -12.39 -20.32 3.77
CA SER A 187 -12.17 -20.17 5.21
C SER A 187 -12.64 -18.82 5.72
N SER A 188 -12.72 -17.80 4.86
CA SER A 188 -13.32 -16.51 5.20
C SER A 188 -13.84 -15.80 3.95
N MET A 189 -15.00 -15.16 4.10
CA MET A 189 -15.55 -14.21 3.14
C MET A 189 -15.90 -12.93 3.88
N THR A 190 -15.28 -11.83 3.46
CA THR A 190 -15.36 -10.54 4.14
C THR A 190 -15.75 -9.47 3.14
N GLN A 191 -16.87 -8.77 3.36
CA GLN A 191 -17.14 -7.56 2.60
C GLN A 191 -16.01 -6.55 2.87
N ASP A 192 -15.37 -6.03 1.83
CA ASP A 192 -14.24 -5.13 1.99
C ASP A 192 -14.71 -3.84 2.68
N PRO A 193 -14.22 -3.53 3.89
CA PRO A 193 -14.75 -2.46 4.70
C PRO A 193 -14.14 -1.09 4.32
N ARG A 194 -13.19 -1.04 3.38
CA ARG A 194 -12.42 0.18 3.12
C ARG A 194 -13.22 1.22 2.36
N THR A 195 -14.04 0.81 1.41
CA THR A 195 -14.91 1.72 0.68
C THR A 195 -16.11 0.97 0.10
N PRO A 196 -17.30 1.60 0.04
CA PRO A 196 -18.46 1.00 -0.61
C PRO A 196 -18.15 0.55 -2.04
N GLY A 197 -18.59 -0.66 -2.41
CA GLY A 197 -18.44 -1.18 -3.75
C GLY A 197 -17.05 -1.74 -4.11
N LEU A 198 -16.08 -1.80 -3.18
CA LEU A 198 -14.78 -2.46 -3.47
C LEU A 198 -14.91 -4.00 -3.59
N GLY A 199 -16.00 -4.56 -3.10
CA GLY A 199 -16.34 -5.98 -3.23
C GLY A 199 -16.05 -6.78 -1.96
N TYR A 200 -15.53 -8.00 -2.14
CA TYR A 200 -15.28 -8.97 -1.09
C TYR A 200 -13.84 -9.44 -1.10
N ARG A 201 -13.27 -9.58 0.09
CA ARG A 201 -12.00 -10.23 0.36
C ARG A 201 -12.26 -11.68 0.76
N LEU A 202 -11.66 -12.61 0.04
CA LEU A 202 -11.85 -14.06 0.21
C LEU A 202 -10.54 -14.72 0.63
N VAL A 203 -10.63 -15.68 1.55
CA VAL A 203 -9.49 -16.49 2.00
C VAL A 203 -9.89 -17.96 1.98
N GLY A 204 -9.02 -18.80 1.45
CA GLY A 204 -9.28 -20.21 1.17
C GLY A 204 -7.99 -20.96 0.88
N ALA A 205 -8.08 -22.30 0.88
CA ALA A 205 -6.92 -23.15 0.66
C ALA A 205 -6.34 -22.93 -0.73
N ALA A 206 -5.01 -22.97 -0.84
CA ALA A 206 -4.40 -22.83 -2.15
C ALA A 206 -4.73 -24.04 -3.05
N GLY A 207 -4.60 -23.85 -4.37
CA GLY A 207 -4.78 -24.91 -5.35
C GLY A 207 -6.20 -25.07 -5.91
N ALA A 208 -7.20 -24.41 -5.32
CA ALA A 208 -8.54 -24.30 -5.91
C ALA A 208 -9.01 -22.83 -5.89
N PRO A 209 -9.33 -22.22 -7.06
CA PRO A 209 -9.96 -20.91 -7.09
C PRO A 209 -11.36 -20.97 -6.44
N PRO A 210 -11.88 -19.85 -5.92
CA PRO A 210 -13.22 -19.82 -5.36
C PRO A 210 -14.26 -20.15 -6.45
N HIS A 211 -15.30 -20.91 -6.09
CA HIS A 211 -16.39 -21.25 -7.01
C HIS A 211 -17.40 -20.08 -7.05
N LEU A 212 -17.14 -19.14 -7.97
CA LEU A 212 -17.92 -17.93 -8.17
C LEU A 212 -18.48 -17.90 -9.59
N ASP A 213 -19.68 -17.35 -9.77
CA ASP A 213 -20.23 -16.98 -11.08
C ASP A 213 -19.63 -15.64 -11.54
N LEU A 214 -18.30 -15.60 -11.64
CA LEU A 214 -17.50 -14.44 -12.01
C LEU A 214 -16.30 -14.91 -12.85
N GLU A 215 -15.78 -14.04 -13.71
CA GLU A 215 -14.57 -14.34 -14.47
C GLU A 215 -13.31 -14.03 -13.65
N ALA A 216 -12.27 -14.85 -13.83
CA ALA A 216 -10.96 -14.61 -13.24
C ALA A 216 -10.25 -13.47 -13.99
N THR A 217 -9.56 -12.60 -13.26
CA THR A 217 -8.74 -11.52 -13.80
C THR A 217 -7.42 -11.38 -13.02
N THR A 218 -6.60 -10.39 -13.39
CA THR A 218 -5.27 -10.17 -12.80
C THR A 218 -5.31 -9.28 -11.57
N GLU A 219 -4.27 -9.36 -10.74
CA GLU A 219 -4.05 -8.43 -9.62
C GLU A 219 -3.85 -6.99 -10.09
N ASP A 220 -3.34 -6.78 -11.31
CA ASP A 220 -3.19 -5.45 -11.91
C ASP A 220 -4.55 -4.82 -12.20
N SER A 221 -5.53 -5.57 -12.72
CA SER A 221 -6.90 -5.08 -12.88
C SER A 221 -7.52 -4.69 -11.54
N TYR A 222 -7.28 -5.48 -10.49
CA TYR A 222 -7.67 -5.11 -9.12
C TYR A 222 -6.97 -3.84 -8.63
N THR A 223 -5.68 -3.69 -8.93
CA THR A 223 -4.88 -2.51 -8.55
C THR A 223 -5.39 -1.24 -9.24
N VAL A 224 -5.69 -1.30 -10.54
CA VAL A 224 -6.36 -0.20 -11.26
C VAL A 224 -7.68 0.16 -10.57
N ARG A 225 -8.51 -0.82 -10.25
CA ARG A 225 -9.80 -0.61 -9.56
C ARG A 225 -9.61 0.11 -8.22
N ARG A 226 -8.62 -0.30 -7.40
CA ARG A 226 -8.28 0.39 -6.15
C ARG A 226 -7.82 1.83 -6.38
N TYR A 227 -7.00 2.07 -7.40
CA TYR A 227 -6.53 3.42 -7.74
C TYR A 227 -7.67 4.32 -8.18
N LEU A 228 -8.63 3.82 -8.96
CA LEU A 228 -9.81 4.60 -9.32
C LEU A 228 -10.68 4.96 -8.11
N GLN A 229 -10.63 4.17 -7.04
CA GLN A 229 -11.36 4.44 -5.79
C GLN A 229 -10.53 5.17 -4.73
N GLY A 230 -9.23 5.43 -4.96
CA GLY A 230 -8.35 6.09 -3.99
C GLY A 230 -7.93 5.21 -2.82
N VAL A 231 -7.88 3.88 -3.00
CA VAL A 231 -7.60 2.91 -1.94
C VAL A 231 -6.14 2.46 -1.98
N ALA A 232 -5.37 2.87 -0.97
CA ALA A 232 -4.00 2.40 -0.78
C ALA A 232 -3.96 1.00 -0.14
N GLU A 233 -3.07 0.14 -0.61
CA GLU A 233 -2.82 -1.21 -0.08
C GLU A 233 -1.33 -1.54 -0.20
N GLY A 234 -0.73 -2.03 0.88
CA GLY A 234 0.64 -2.49 0.88
C GLY A 234 1.71 -1.39 0.87
N GLN A 235 2.96 -1.85 0.83
CA GLN A 235 4.09 -1.07 1.32
C GLN A 235 4.68 -0.10 0.29
N ASP A 236 4.31 -0.28 -0.97
CA ASP A 236 4.65 0.66 -2.03
C ASP A 236 3.77 1.92 -2.02
N GLU A 237 2.58 1.83 -1.44
CA GLU A 237 1.57 2.88 -1.42
C GLU A 237 1.48 3.54 -0.03
N ILE A 238 1.72 2.78 1.04
CA ILE A 238 1.67 3.27 2.43
C ILE A 238 3.07 3.24 3.03
N ILE A 239 3.84 4.35 2.94
CA ILE A 239 5.26 4.37 3.33
C ILE A 239 5.49 4.05 4.83
N ARG A 240 6.21 2.97 5.10
CA ARG A 240 6.48 2.42 6.43
C ARG A 240 7.21 3.43 7.30
N GLU A 241 6.80 3.54 8.55
CA GLU A 241 7.37 4.46 9.56
C GLU A 241 7.24 5.96 9.21
N HIS A 242 6.69 6.32 8.05
CA HIS A 242 6.48 7.69 7.62
C HIS A 242 5.00 8.06 7.49
N ALA A 243 4.16 7.14 7.01
CA ALA A 243 2.74 7.37 6.83
C ALA A 243 2.01 7.49 8.17
N LEU A 244 1.06 8.43 8.20
CA LEU A 244 0.09 8.61 9.28
C LEU A 244 -1.21 7.88 8.92
N PRO A 245 -1.87 7.16 9.84
CA PRO A 245 -3.10 6.43 9.54
C PRO A 245 -4.20 7.30 8.91
N GLN A 246 -4.36 8.54 9.38
CA GLN A 246 -5.33 9.48 8.79
C GLN A 246 -4.88 10.03 7.43
N GLU A 247 -3.57 10.15 7.18
CA GLU A 247 -3.10 10.55 5.84
C GLU A 247 -3.34 9.44 4.81
N THR A 248 -3.47 8.18 5.24
CA THR A 248 -3.80 7.03 4.39
C THR A 248 -5.29 6.70 4.37
N ASN A 249 -6.14 7.57 4.92
CA ASN A 249 -7.60 7.41 5.01
C ASN A 249 -8.09 6.22 5.85
N MET A 250 -7.25 5.62 6.70
CA MET A 250 -7.66 4.50 7.57
C MET A 250 -8.79 4.89 8.53
N ASP A 251 -8.92 6.17 8.85
CA ASP A 251 -10.00 6.74 9.65
C ASP A 251 -11.38 6.69 8.96
N PHE A 252 -11.40 6.67 7.64
CA PHE A 252 -12.62 6.53 6.82
C PHE A 252 -12.78 5.15 6.20
N MET A 253 -11.72 4.35 6.18
CA MET A 253 -11.70 2.97 5.68
C MET A 253 -11.98 1.92 6.76
N ASN A 254 -12.64 2.31 7.87
CA ASN A 254 -12.92 1.42 9.02
C ASN A 254 -11.66 0.75 9.62
N GLY A 255 -10.48 1.35 9.45
CA GLY A 255 -9.20 0.81 9.90
C GLY A 255 -8.78 1.26 11.31
N ILE A 256 -9.51 2.18 11.93
CA ILE A 256 -9.22 2.72 13.26
C ILE A 256 -10.50 2.69 14.09
N ASP A 257 -10.44 2.08 15.29
CA ASP A 257 -11.47 2.28 16.30
C ASP A 257 -10.99 3.35 17.28
N TYR A 258 -11.71 4.46 17.39
CA TYR A 258 -11.40 5.54 18.32
C TYR A 258 -11.95 5.30 19.74
N HIS A 259 -12.82 4.30 19.91
CA HIS A 259 -13.47 3.95 21.18
C HIS A 259 -12.90 2.69 21.84
N LYS A 260 -11.94 2.01 21.21
CA LYS A 260 -11.26 0.87 21.83
C LYS A 260 -10.24 1.29 22.90
N GLY A 261 -9.83 0.32 23.71
CA GLY A 261 -8.76 0.49 24.70
C GLY A 261 -7.38 0.76 24.09
N CYS A 262 -6.40 0.97 24.97
CA CYS A 262 -5.05 1.38 24.58
C CYS A 262 -4.37 0.44 23.59
N TYR A 263 -3.71 1.01 22.58
CA TYR A 263 -2.86 0.27 21.64
C TYR A 263 -1.59 1.04 21.29
N VAL A 264 -0.58 0.34 20.78
CA VAL A 264 0.71 0.95 20.40
C VAL A 264 0.52 2.07 19.36
N GLY A 265 1.05 3.26 19.65
CA GLY A 265 1.00 4.41 18.74
C GLY A 265 -0.31 5.21 18.77
N GLN A 266 -1.25 4.89 19.67
CA GLN A 266 -2.56 5.53 19.76
C GLN A 266 -2.51 7.05 20.02
N GLU A 267 -1.58 7.53 20.86
CA GLU A 267 -1.53 8.92 21.33
C GLU A 267 -1.59 9.94 20.17
N LEU A 268 -0.77 9.72 19.14
CA LEU A 268 -0.74 10.62 18.00
C LEU A 268 -1.99 10.50 17.13
N THR A 269 -2.52 9.28 16.97
CA THR A 269 -3.74 9.01 16.21
C THR A 269 -4.92 9.76 16.85
N ILE A 270 -5.10 9.65 18.16
CA ILE A 270 -6.17 10.32 18.92
C ILE A 270 -5.98 11.84 18.92
N ARG A 271 -4.76 12.32 19.14
CA ARG A 271 -4.45 13.76 19.08
C ARG A 271 -4.79 14.35 17.72
N THR A 272 -4.46 13.65 16.65
CA THR A 272 -4.79 14.08 15.27
C THR A 272 -6.30 14.11 15.05
N LYS A 273 -7.07 13.14 15.56
CA LYS A 273 -8.53 13.12 15.43
C LYS A 273 -9.23 14.29 16.13
N HIS A 274 -8.81 14.65 17.34
CA HIS A 274 -9.54 15.63 18.17
C HIS A 274 -8.98 17.06 18.11
N ARG A 275 -7.69 17.22 17.83
CA ARG A 275 -7.02 18.53 17.88
C ARG A 275 -6.28 18.86 16.59
N GLY A 276 -6.10 17.89 15.70
CA GLY A 276 -5.37 18.06 14.45
C GLY A 276 -6.28 18.34 13.27
N VAL A 277 -5.72 19.02 12.27
CA VAL A 277 -6.30 19.10 10.93
C VAL A 277 -5.47 18.21 10.01
N VAL A 278 -6.11 17.22 9.39
CA VAL A 278 -5.46 16.32 8.45
C VAL A 278 -5.40 17.01 7.08
N ARG A 279 -4.27 17.68 6.81
CA ARG A 279 -4.07 18.48 5.59
C ARG A 279 -3.64 17.66 4.37
N LYS A 280 -3.05 16.49 4.60
CA LYS A 280 -2.57 15.61 3.53
C LYS A 280 -3.35 14.32 3.56
N ARG A 281 -3.81 13.85 2.40
CA ARG A 281 -4.44 12.53 2.25
C ARG A 281 -3.97 11.87 0.96
N ILE A 282 -3.92 10.54 0.97
CA ILE A 282 -3.77 9.78 -0.25
C ILE A 282 -5.03 9.98 -1.10
N LEU A 283 -4.84 10.43 -2.33
CA LEU A 283 -5.90 10.65 -3.30
C LEU A 283 -5.57 9.89 -4.60
N PRO A 284 -6.61 9.43 -5.32
CA PRO A 284 -6.44 8.97 -6.67
C PRO A 284 -5.99 10.12 -7.57
N CYS A 285 -5.04 9.83 -8.45
CA CYS A 285 -4.44 10.78 -9.36
C CYS A 285 -4.48 10.22 -10.78
N MET A 286 -4.64 11.10 -11.76
CA MET A 286 -4.50 10.80 -13.19
C MET A 286 -3.36 11.65 -13.75
N ILE A 287 -2.45 11.02 -14.49
CA ILE A 287 -1.42 11.71 -15.25
C ILE A 287 -1.90 11.98 -16.68
N TYR A 288 -1.41 13.06 -17.29
CA TYR A 288 -1.78 13.48 -18.64
C TYR A 288 -0.65 14.30 -19.29
N ASP A 289 -0.68 14.38 -20.64
CA ASP A 289 0.33 15.10 -21.43
C ASP A 289 0.42 16.57 -20.99
N VAL A 290 1.63 17.14 -21.04
CA VAL A 290 1.84 18.54 -20.65
C VAL A 290 1.05 19.50 -21.53
N ASP A 291 0.85 19.14 -22.80
CA ASP A 291 0.12 19.95 -23.78
C ASP A 291 -1.40 19.70 -23.80
N ARG A 292 -1.90 18.72 -23.02
CA ARG A 292 -3.34 18.45 -22.92
C ARG A 292 -3.98 19.24 -21.78
N ALA A 293 -5.26 19.57 -21.97
CA ALA A 293 -6.08 20.14 -20.92
C ALA A 293 -6.29 19.13 -19.79
N ALA A 294 -6.37 19.62 -18.55
CA ALA A 294 -6.56 18.79 -17.38
C ALA A 294 -7.85 17.95 -17.47
N PRO A 295 -7.80 16.63 -17.19
CA PRO A 295 -8.96 15.76 -17.27
C PRO A 295 -10.03 16.19 -16.26
N GLN A 296 -11.31 16.13 -16.65
CA GLN A 296 -12.41 16.52 -15.76
C GLN A 296 -12.92 15.35 -14.92
N THR A 297 -12.73 14.12 -15.39
CA THR A 297 -13.12 12.89 -14.71
C THR A 297 -11.92 11.97 -14.56
N LEU A 298 -11.88 11.23 -13.45
CA LEU A 298 -10.90 10.18 -13.25
C LEU A 298 -11.29 8.96 -14.07
N ALA A 299 -10.40 8.52 -14.97
CA ALA A 299 -10.63 7.33 -15.79
C ALA A 299 -9.30 6.66 -16.12
N TYR A 300 -9.30 5.32 -16.11
CA TYR A 300 -8.20 4.53 -16.62
C TYR A 300 -8.38 4.32 -18.13
N ARG A 301 -7.37 4.65 -18.93
CA ARG A 301 -7.48 4.69 -20.40
C ARG A 301 -6.29 4.00 -21.07
N PRO A 302 -6.21 2.66 -21.02
CA PRO A 302 -5.08 1.93 -21.57
C PRO A 302 -5.00 2.00 -23.11
N GLU A 303 -6.12 2.30 -23.79
CA GLU A 303 -6.21 2.31 -25.27
C GLU A 303 -5.96 3.68 -25.92
N GLU A 304 -6.23 4.79 -25.22
CA GLU A 304 -6.00 6.14 -25.74
C GLU A 304 -4.53 6.54 -25.74
N ASP A 305 -3.70 5.77 -25.04
CA ASP A 305 -2.26 5.95 -24.94
C ASP A 305 -1.54 4.92 -25.83
N SER A 306 -1.42 5.23 -27.12
CA SER A 306 -0.65 4.42 -28.09
C SER A 306 0.80 4.11 -27.67
N ASN A 307 1.34 4.82 -26.65
CA ASN A 307 2.65 4.60 -26.05
C ASN A 307 2.63 4.20 -24.55
N HIS A 308 1.49 3.81 -23.98
CA HIS A 308 1.37 3.41 -22.56
C HIS A 308 1.62 4.55 -21.57
N GLY A 309 0.75 5.54 -21.52
CA GLY A 309 0.88 6.76 -20.71
C GLY A 309 1.18 8.02 -21.53
N PRO A 310 1.14 9.21 -20.89
CA PRO A 310 1.43 10.49 -21.52
C PRO A 310 2.80 10.53 -22.18
N GLU A 311 2.89 10.88 -23.47
CA GLU A 311 4.15 10.91 -24.24
C GLU A 311 4.99 9.60 -24.17
N GLY A 312 4.40 8.47 -23.77
CA GLY A 312 5.10 7.22 -23.53
C GLY A 312 5.78 7.10 -22.16
N LEU A 313 5.36 7.91 -21.19
CA LEU A 313 5.76 7.87 -19.79
C LEU A 313 4.61 7.33 -18.91
N PRO A 314 4.49 6.00 -18.77
CA PRO A 314 3.51 5.40 -17.87
C PRO A 314 3.71 5.85 -16.42
N ALA A 315 2.64 5.80 -15.63
CA ALA A 315 2.62 6.12 -14.21
C ALA A 315 3.58 5.25 -13.38
N GLU A 316 3.90 4.04 -13.86
CA GLU A 316 4.89 3.10 -13.34
C GLU A 316 6.32 3.64 -13.43
N THR A 317 6.60 4.51 -14.41
CA THR A 317 7.93 5.08 -14.63
C THR A 317 8.23 6.24 -13.69
N VAL A 318 7.20 6.85 -13.11
CA VAL A 318 7.34 7.95 -12.15
C VAL A 318 7.89 7.38 -10.83
N PRO A 319 9.08 7.80 -10.38
CA PRO A 319 9.64 7.32 -9.13
C PRO A 319 8.74 7.64 -7.94
N ARG A 320 8.67 6.70 -6.99
CA ARG A 320 7.99 6.92 -5.71
C ARG A 320 8.59 8.13 -4.98
N GLU A 321 7.74 8.87 -4.30
CA GLU A 321 8.05 10.12 -3.59
C GLU A 321 8.43 11.31 -4.49
N THR A 322 8.27 11.21 -5.81
CA THR A 322 8.43 12.36 -6.72
C THR A 322 7.53 13.51 -6.26
N SER A 323 8.09 14.70 -6.12
CA SER A 323 7.36 15.88 -5.64
C SER A 323 6.34 16.34 -6.68
N ILE A 324 5.11 16.59 -6.24
CA ILE A 324 4.07 17.22 -7.06
C ILE A 324 4.23 18.74 -6.93
N GLY A 325 4.69 19.39 -8.00
CA GLY A 325 4.86 20.84 -8.08
C GLY A 325 3.65 21.54 -8.73
N ARG A 326 3.48 22.84 -8.52
CA ARG A 326 2.55 23.66 -9.32
C ARG A 326 3.22 23.97 -10.66
N SER A 327 2.50 23.74 -11.77
CA SER A 327 3.00 24.09 -13.10
C SER A 327 3.18 25.61 -13.23
N GLY A 328 4.30 26.04 -13.81
CA GLY A 328 4.59 27.46 -14.05
C GLY A 328 4.82 28.34 -12.80
N LYS A 329 4.75 27.79 -11.59
CA LYS A 329 4.90 28.55 -10.33
C LYS A 329 5.88 27.85 -9.38
N ARG A 330 6.90 28.57 -8.91
CA ARG A 330 7.73 28.09 -7.79
C ARG A 330 6.95 28.21 -6.49
N GLY A 331 7.05 27.20 -5.62
CA GLY A 331 6.37 27.24 -4.34
C GLY A 331 6.49 25.94 -3.57
N ARG A 332 5.71 25.85 -2.49
CA ARG A 332 5.59 24.65 -1.67
C ARG A 332 5.05 23.50 -2.52
N SER A 333 5.67 22.33 -2.36
CA SER A 333 5.17 21.07 -2.93
C SER A 333 3.71 20.82 -2.55
N ALA A 334 2.90 20.50 -3.55
CA ALA A 334 1.49 20.16 -3.44
C ALA A 334 1.26 18.74 -2.92
N GLY A 335 2.28 17.88 -2.98
CA GLY A 335 2.17 16.49 -2.56
C GLY A 335 3.35 15.65 -3.01
N LYS A 336 3.23 14.34 -2.84
CA LYS A 336 4.19 13.36 -3.35
C LYS A 336 3.48 12.26 -4.11
N TRP A 337 4.03 11.87 -5.26
CA TRP A 337 3.62 10.66 -5.96
C TRP A 337 3.95 9.41 -5.14
N LEU A 338 3.10 8.39 -5.17
CA LEU A 338 3.33 7.14 -4.47
C LEU A 338 3.60 6.01 -5.48
N LYS A 339 2.58 5.62 -6.22
CA LYS A 339 2.65 4.56 -7.23
C LYS A 339 1.51 4.71 -8.23
N GLY A 340 1.67 4.18 -9.43
CA GLY A 340 0.59 4.13 -10.42
C GLY A 340 0.80 3.04 -11.45
N ILE A 341 -0.20 2.91 -12.32
CA ILE A 341 -0.30 1.95 -13.40
C ILE A 341 -0.98 2.62 -14.62
N GLY A 342 -0.40 2.48 -15.81
CA GLY A 342 -0.81 3.20 -17.02
C GLY A 342 -0.92 4.72 -16.79
N ASN A 343 -2.13 5.28 -16.79
CA ASN A 343 -2.35 6.72 -16.62
C ASN A 343 -2.91 7.12 -15.23
N VAL A 344 -3.06 6.17 -14.30
CA VAL A 344 -3.66 6.42 -12.97
C VAL A 344 -2.74 5.97 -11.83
N GLY A 345 -2.94 6.50 -10.64
CA GLY A 345 -2.17 6.13 -9.47
C GLY A 345 -2.64 6.82 -8.20
N LEU A 346 -1.79 6.78 -7.18
CA LEU A 346 -2.03 7.41 -5.89
C LEU A 346 -0.96 8.47 -5.60
N GLY A 347 -1.41 9.58 -5.01
CA GLY A 347 -0.53 10.64 -4.51
C GLY A 347 -0.90 11.03 -3.09
N LEU A 348 0.10 11.30 -2.25
CA LEU A 348 -0.10 11.97 -0.97
C LEU A 348 -0.25 13.47 -1.22
N CYS A 349 -1.49 13.92 -1.34
CA CYS A 349 -1.87 15.25 -1.80
C CYS A 349 -2.22 16.17 -0.62
N ARG A 350 -1.83 17.44 -0.70
CA ARG A 350 -2.35 18.49 0.17
C ARG A 350 -3.74 18.89 -0.31
N LEU A 351 -4.73 18.69 0.55
CA LEU A 351 -6.13 18.92 0.24
C LEU A 351 -6.36 20.38 -0.15
N GLU A 352 -5.81 21.32 0.63
CA GLU A 352 -5.98 22.75 0.44
C GLU A 352 -5.32 23.31 -0.83
N ILE A 353 -4.40 22.55 -1.44
CA ILE A 353 -3.67 22.96 -2.64
C ILE A 353 -4.25 22.31 -3.89
N MET A 354 -4.54 21.01 -3.84
CA MET A 354 -4.88 20.21 -5.02
C MET A 354 -6.39 20.02 -5.21
N THR A 355 -7.21 20.36 -4.21
CA THR A 355 -8.63 20.05 -4.21
C THR A 355 -9.47 21.20 -3.65
N ASP A 356 -10.76 21.17 -3.94
CA ASP A 356 -11.78 22.07 -3.42
C ASP A 356 -12.21 21.75 -1.96
N VAL A 357 -11.59 20.75 -1.33
CA VAL A 357 -11.91 20.35 0.06
C VAL A 357 -11.56 21.49 1.03
N VAL A 358 -12.56 21.93 1.78
CA VAL A 358 -12.40 22.90 2.86
C VAL A 358 -12.12 22.14 4.15
N LEU A 359 -11.01 22.48 4.82
CA LEU A 359 -10.62 21.83 6.05
C LEU A 359 -11.38 22.40 7.25
N PRO A 360 -11.64 21.60 8.30
CA PRO A 360 -12.33 22.06 9.50
C PRO A 360 -11.67 23.31 10.12
N GLY A 361 -12.48 24.35 10.37
CA GLY A 361 -12.03 25.61 10.96
C GLY A 361 -11.42 26.62 9.97
N GLU A 362 -11.42 26.34 8.66
CA GLU A 362 -10.95 27.27 7.63
C GLU A 362 -12.13 27.85 6.84
N THR A 363 -12.13 29.16 6.59
CA THR A 363 -13.29 29.89 6.02
C THR A 363 -13.39 29.87 4.48
N ALA A 364 -12.46 29.22 3.77
CA ALA A 364 -12.53 28.82 2.36
C ALA A 364 -11.20 28.12 2.01
N ALA A 365 -11.16 27.38 0.89
CA ALA A 365 -9.94 26.79 0.34
C ALA A 365 -8.99 27.89 -0.20
N SER A 366 -8.46 28.74 0.68
CA SER A 366 -7.73 29.98 0.33
C SER A 366 -6.51 29.78 -0.58
N THR A 367 -6.04 28.55 -0.77
CA THR A 367 -4.92 28.21 -1.66
C THR A 367 -5.30 27.37 -2.89
N TYR A 368 -6.54 26.89 -2.98
CA TYR A 368 -7.01 26.12 -4.14
C TYR A 368 -7.48 27.08 -5.23
N ASP A 369 -7.08 26.78 -6.46
CA ASP A 369 -7.53 27.47 -7.66
C ASP A 369 -7.70 26.40 -8.73
N PRO A 370 -8.90 26.22 -9.31
CA PRO A 370 -9.16 25.19 -10.30
C PRO A 370 -8.36 25.38 -11.60
N ALA A 371 -7.79 26.57 -11.83
CA ALA A 371 -6.88 26.82 -12.95
C ALA A 371 -5.44 26.36 -12.68
N ASN A 372 -5.09 26.01 -11.43
CA ASN A 372 -3.76 25.47 -11.14
C ASN A 372 -3.63 24.05 -11.69
N GLU A 373 -2.60 23.85 -12.50
CA GLU A 373 -2.15 22.53 -12.92
C GLU A 373 -0.93 22.09 -12.10
N PHE A 374 -0.71 20.78 -12.02
CA PHE A 374 0.38 20.20 -11.25
C PHE A 374 1.28 19.35 -12.14
N LEU A 375 2.57 19.32 -11.79
CA LEU A 375 3.63 18.69 -12.57
C LEU A 375 4.37 17.66 -11.72
N LEU A 376 4.63 16.50 -12.31
CA LEU A 376 5.62 15.53 -11.88
C LEU A 376 6.81 15.62 -12.82
N GLN A 377 8.00 15.78 -12.25
CA GLN A 377 9.24 15.86 -13.00
C GLN A 377 10.32 15.07 -12.28
N TRP A 378 11.05 14.22 -12.99
CA TRP A 378 12.04 13.31 -12.41
C TRP A 378 13.18 13.01 -13.40
N GLY A 379 14.26 12.39 -12.92
CA GLY A 379 15.47 12.11 -13.71
C GLY A 379 16.67 12.96 -13.29
N GLU A 380 17.83 12.73 -13.90
CA GLU A 380 19.07 13.47 -13.65
C GLU A 380 19.56 14.15 -14.94
N GLY A 381 20.19 15.32 -14.83
CA GLY A 381 20.77 16.00 -16.00
C GLY A 381 19.73 16.41 -17.04
N GLU A 382 19.92 16.00 -18.30
CA GLU A 382 18.98 16.26 -19.39
C GLU A 382 17.68 15.46 -19.27
N ASP A 383 17.72 14.26 -18.68
CA ASP A 383 16.53 13.42 -18.46
C ASP A 383 15.54 14.08 -17.49
N HIS A 384 16.04 14.88 -16.52
CA HIS A 384 15.18 15.68 -15.63
C HIS A 384 14.31 16.67 -16.43
N LYS A 385 14.79 17.18 -17.57
CA LYS A 385 14.00 18.09 -18.41
C LYS A 385 13.00 17.34 -19.29
N ASN A 386 13.30 16.09 -19.64
CA ASN A 386 12.51 15.33 -20.59
C ASN A 386 11.41 14.47 -19.93
N ASN A 387 11.60 14.01 -18.70
CA ASN A 387 10.59 13.20 -18.01
C ASN A 387 9.68 14.10 -17.18
N ALA A 388 8.63 14.62 -17.82
CA ALA A 388 7.66 15.49 -17.19
C ALA A 388 6.24 15.12 -17.64
N VAL A 389 5.35 14.91 -16.67
CA VAL A 389 3.91 14.72 -16.94
C VAL A 389 3.10 15.61 -16.02
N LYS A 390 1.94 16.08 -16.48
CA LYS A 390 1.00 16.75 -15.59
C LYS A 390 0.20 15.72 -14.80
N VAL A 391 -0.27 16.12 -13.62
CA VAL A 391 -1.05 15.28 -12.72
C VAL A 391 -2.24 16.04 -12.17
N LYS A 392 -3.38 15.36 -12.01
CA LYS A 392 -4.56 15.87 -11.33
C LYS A 392 -5.02 14.89 -10.27
N ALA A 393 -5.28 15.39 -9.06
CA ALA A 393 -5.86 14.61 -7.98
C ALA A 393 -7.39 14.72 -8.01
N PHE A 394 -8.06 13.65 -7.60
CA PHE A 394 -9.52 13.58 -7.50
C PHE A 394 -9.89 13.18 -6.08
N VAL A 395 -11.03 13.66 -5.58
CA VAL A 395 -11.54 13.29 -4.25
C VAL A 395 -12.69 12.31 -4.46
N PRO A 396 -12.53 11.03 -4.10
CA PRO A 396 -13.62 10.05 -4.18
C PRO A 396 -14.83 10.50 -3.38
N GLU A 397 -16.03 10.14 -3.85
CA GLU A 397 -17.29 10.51 -3.20
C GLU A 397 -17.36 10.01 -1.75
N TRP A 398 -16.97 8.75 -1.50
CA TRP A 398 -16.93 8.18 -0.15
C TRP A 398 -16.04 8.99 0.82
N LEU A 399 -14.92 9.52 0.34
CA LEU A 399 -14.01 10.34 1.14
C LEU A 399 -14.58 11.74 1.35
N ARG A 400 -15.18 12.33 0.31
CA ARG A 400 -15.85 13.63 0.41
C ARG A 400 -16.98 13.60 1.44
N ASN A 401 -17.78 12.54 1.43
CA ASN A 401 -18.85 12.33 2.41
C ASN A 401 -18.27 12.25 3.82
N GLY A 402 -17.26 11.40 4.05
CA GLY A 402 -16.63 11.28 5.37
C GLY A 402 -15.94 12.57 5.86
N LEU A 403 -15.41 13.40 4.96
CA LEU A 403 -14.82 14.70 5.31
C LEU A 403 -15.87 15.76 5.66
N ASN A 404 -17.06 15.69 5.06
CA ASN A 404 -18.16 16.61 5.30
C ASN A 404 -18.99 16.23 6.54
N GLU A 405 -18.92 14.98 6.98
CA GLU A 405 -19.54 14.55 8.24
C GLU A 405 -18.94 15.31 9.42
N VAL A 406 -19.78 16.13 10.07
CA VAL A 406 -19.39 16.88 11.28
C VAL A 406 -19.15 15.87 12.40
N PRO A 407 -17.98 15.87 13.08
CA PRO A 407 -17.76 14.98 14.21
C PRO A 407 -18.72 15.31 15.36
N GLY A 408 -19.74 14.47 15.60
CA GLY A 408 -20.66 14.63 16.75
C GLY A 408 -22.14 14.35 16.53
N GLN A 409 -22.54 13.59 15.50
CA GLN A 409 -23.85 12.92 15.47
C GLN A 409 -23.71 11.43 15.66
#